data_AF-X0MG89-F1
#
_entry.id   AF-X0MG89-F1
#
_cell.length_a   1.000
_cell.length_b   1.000
_cell.length_c   1.000
_cell.angle_alpha   90.00
_cell.angle_beta   90.00
_cell.angle_gamma   90.00
#
_symmetry.space_group_name_H-M   'P 1'
#
loop_
_entity.id
_entity.type
_entity.pdbx_description
1 polymer ?
#
loop_
_entity_poly.entity_id
_entity_poly.type
_entity_poly.pdbx_seq_one_letter_code
_entity_poly.pdbx_strand_id
1 'polypeptide(L)'
;MVGVPRSTGCRLCRTRKVKCDTLKPSCGNCIKYGAECPGYSRGLKFVDEKHQIRQRGRRQGKSEEVSTSSSSSTTGSDIATSDSETWSLVRPSPTLLRLELPRGPLLLNMIESSTNYTRSTDVFILLSWLNIDRLGKRALLDGAICSFALHLTGKANSNADLVAKSRAIYGLALNELQAALQHSTEWKASETLCAAILLCYFELFAGTTVPDTWIQHAKGIGTLMEQRGPAAHAEGWDAAMLLSCRGILTISDMFYPGKDQLFLSRPAWRHVTSDGGRRLIYAPDAPIEHIRVGDGFLANLAQLTPILHGAYLLREANKAGIFVEPDKISALAHLATVEHARLARWFDDFDALEFPRPVEVMPTDPANSLFETVLEHKLAVAGSLLMGYWASMLILEETLVECGTPRANSEISIRYFVNQILRSVESVGRGTMGPYRIGFAIRIVYEFATGKEQRWIASMLDRFSHGYAAIDKKTYPKPKDDDTQPTRVVQSAA
;
A
#
# COMPACT_ATOMS: atom_id res chain seq x y z
N MET A 1 -28.32 30.94 -14.46
CA MET A 1 -27.12 30.39 -15.13
C MET A 1 -27.55 29.70 -16.41
N VAL A 2 -26.93 29.99 -17.55
CA VAL A 2 -27.34 29.39 -18.84
C VAL A 2 -26.72 27.99 -18.96
N GLY A 3 -27.53 26.96 -19.21
CA GLY A 3 -27.06 25.57 -19.24
C GLY A 3 -26.22 25.27 -20.47
N VAL A 4 -24.95 24.88 -20.28
CA VAL A 4 -24.04 24.52 -21.38
C VAL A 4 -24.54 23.26 -22.11
N PRO A 5 -24.87 23.32 -23.42
CA PRO A 5 -25.47 22.18 -24.13
C PRO A 5 -24.49 20.99 -24.27
N ARG A 6 -24.76 19.91 -23.53
CA ARG A 6 -23.93 18.68 -23.52
C ARG A 6 -24.20 17.80 -24.75
N SER A 7 -23.79 18.23 -25.96
CA SER A 7 -23.99 17.44 -27.19
C SER A 7 -23.38 16.04 -27.15
N THR A 8 -24.10 15.06 -27.72
CA THR A 8 -23.82 13.61 -27.65
C THR A 8 -23.07 13.06 -28.87
N GLY A 9 -22.82 13.88 -29.89
CA GLY A 9 -22.22 13.43 -31.15
C GLY A 9 -20.78 12.91 -31.04
N CYS A 10 -20.26 12.32 -32.12
CA CYS A 10 -18.87 11.88 -32.20
C CYS A 10 -17.90 13.08 -32.14
N ARG A 11 -16.60 12.83 -31.87
CA ARG A 11 -15.62 13.93 -31.78
C ARG A 11 -15.54 14.74 -33.08
N LEU A 12 -15.57 14.08 -34.24
CA LEU A 12 -15.44 14.74 -35.55
C LEU A 12 -16.63 15.67 -35.86
N CYS A 13 -17.87 15.21 -35.66
CA CYS A 13 -19.06 16.05 -35.84
C CYS A 13 -19.10 17.22 -34.85
N ARG A 14 -18.66 17.03 -33.60
CA ARG A 14 -18.52 18.11 -32.61
C ARG A 14 -17.53 19.18 -33.07
N THR A 15 -16.33 18.80 -33.51
CA THR A 15 -15.32 19.74 -34.05
C THR A 15 -15.86 20.48 -35.29
N ARG A 16 -16.54 19.78 -36.20
CA ARG A 16 -17.16 20.36 -37.41
C ARG A 16 -18.47 21.11 -37.15
N LYS A 17 -18.94 21.20 -35.89
CA LYS A 17 -20.20 21.86 -35.47
C LYS A 17 -21.47 21.36 -36.19
N VAL A 18 -21.47 20.13 -36.70
CA VAL A 18 -22.63 19.51 -37.38
C VAL A 18 -23.42 18.57 -36.46
N LYS A 19 -24.72 18.44 -36.70
CA LYS A 19 -25.56 17.46 -35.99
C LYS A 19 -25.06 16.04 -36.28
N CYS A 20 -25.09 15.19 -35.25
CA CYS A 20 -24.67 13.79 -35.31
C CYS A 20 -25.91 12.91 -35.05
N ASP A 21 -26.01 11.81 -35.78
CA ASP A 21 -27.06 10.78 -35.67
C ASP A 21 -26.79 9.75 -34.56
N THR A 22 -25.54 9.67 -34.08
CA THR A 22 -25.08 8.82 -32.97
C THR A 22 -25.11 7.30 -33.22
N LEU A 23 -25.17 6.89 -34.49
CA LEU A 23 -25.10 5.47 -34.89
C LEU A 23 -23.72 4.85 -34.62
N LYS A 24 -23.71 3.54 -34.33
CA LYS A 24 -22.51 2.71 -34.13
C LYS A 24 -22.41 1.67 -35.26
N PRO A 25 -21.21 1.26 -35.70
CA PRO A 25 -19.89 1.71 -35.23
C PRO A 25 -19.52 3.13 -35.69
N SER A 26 -20.02 3.58 -36.84
CA SER A 26 -19.77 4.91 -37.39
C SER A 26 -21.05 5.72 -37.61
N CYS A 27 -20.92 7.05 -37.50
CA CYS A 27 -22.00 8.01 -37.74
C CYS A 27 -22.14 8.29 -39.25
N GLY A 28 -23.36 8.50 -39.75
CA GLY A 28 -23.64 8.69 -41.18
C GLY A 28 -22.98 9.93 -41.78
N ASN A 29 -22.76 10.98 -40.97
CA ASN A 29 -22.02 12.19 -41.36
C ASN A 29 -20.49 12.01 -41.36
N CYS A 30 -19.95 10.94 -40.74
CA CYS A 30 -18.55 10.54 -40.94
C CYS A 30 -18.42 9.69 -42.21
N ILE A 31 -19.33 8.73 -42.41
CA ILE A 31 -19.38 7.86 -43.61
C ILE A 31 -19.51 8.70 -44.89
N LYS A 32 -20.48 9.63 -44.96
CA LYS A 32 -20.65 10.55 -46.11
C LYS A 32 -19.49 11.53 -46.32
N TYR A 33 -18.58 11.63 -45.36
CA TYR A 33 -17.39 12.49 -45.42
C TYR A 33 -16.10 11.70 -45.72
N GLY A 34 -16.18 10.37 -45.86
CA GLY A 34 -15.01 9.52 -46.16
C GLY A 34 -13.99 9.44 -45.03
N ALA A 35 -14.38 9.73 -43.78
CA ALA A 35 -13.47 9.75 -42.63
C ALA A 35 -13.91 8.77 -41.54
N GLU A 36 -12.96 8.08 -40.91
CA GLU A 36 -13.21 7.18 -39.80
C GLU A 36 -13.86 7.92 -38.61
N CYS A 37 -14.86 7.30 -37.99
CA CYS A 37 -15.58 7.91 -36.87
C CYS A 37 -14.81 7.68 -35.55
N PRO A 38 -14.30 8.74 -34.88
CA PRO A 38 -13.49 8.61 -33.66
C PRO A 38 -14.33 8.34 -32.39
N GLY A 39 -15.45 7.63 -32.55
CA GLY A 39 -16.37 7.26 -31.47
C GLY A 39 -17.05 8.42 -30.75
N TYR A 40 -17.77 8.05 -29.70
CA TYR A 40 -18.63 8.94 -28.88
C TYR A 40 -18.06 9.25 -27.50
N SER A 41 -16.96 8.58 -27.14
CA SER A 41 -16.27 8.80 -25.87
C SER A 41 -15.89 10.28 -25.67
N ARG A 42 -15.81 10.65 -24.40
CA ARG A 42 -15.20 11.91 -23.95
C ARG A 42 -13.94 11.50 -23.21
N GLY A 43 -12.79 12.04 -23.61
CA GLY A 43 -11.59 11.94 -22.78
C GLY A 43 -11.89 12.56 -21.41
N LEU A 44 -11.39 11.92 -20.35
CA LEU A 44 -11.52 12.45 -18.99
C LEU A 44 -10.88 13.84 -18.95
N LYS A 45 -11.66 14.83 -18.53
CA LYS A 45 -11.17 16.19 -18.31
C LYS A 45 -11.31 16.47 -16.82
N PHE A 46 -10.18 16.65 -16.14
CA PHE A 46 -10.18 17.07 -14.75
C PHE A 46 -10.90 18.43 -14.63
N VAL A 47 -11.82 18.50 -13.66
CA VAL A 47 -12.53 19.71 -13.25
C VAL A 47 -12.40 19.76 -11.75
N ASP A 48 -11.80 20.83 -11.24
CA ASP A 48 -11.62 21.04 -9.80
C ASP A 48 -12.92 21.60 -9.20
N GLU A 49 -13.82 20.68 -8.83
CA GLU A 49 -15.13 21.01 -8.25
C GLU A 49 -15.22 20.50 -6.80
N LYS A 50 -15.24 21.45 -5.84
CA LYS A 50 -15.51 21.20 -4.42
C LYS A 50 -16.91 20.59 -4.24
N HIS A 51 -16.99 19.25 -4.15
CA HIS A 51 -18.25 18.54 -4.03
C HIS A 51 -18.85 18.63 -2.62
N GLN A 52 -19.77 19.57 -2.41
CA GLN A 52 -20.85 19.40 -1.43
C GLN A 52 -22.11 18.90 -2.14
N ILE A 53 -22.58 17.72 -1.74
CA ILE A 53 -23.87 17.18 -2.21
C ILE A 53 -24.97 17.57 -1.21
N ARG A 54 -26.04 18.17 -1.75
CA ARG A 54 -27.18 18.73 -1.01
C ARG A 54 -27.92 17.71 -0.14
N GLN A 55 -28.42 18.17 1.00
CA GLN A 55 -29.76 17.79 1.47
C GLN A 55 -30.76 18.94 1.24
N ARG A 56 -32.07 18.63 1.27
CA ARG A 56 -33.14 19.44 0.67
C ARG A 56 -34.05 20.06 1.73
N GLY A 57 -33.56 21.07 2.45
CA GLY A 57 -34.32 21.86 3.44
C GLY A 57 -35.06 23.06 2.84
N ARG A 58 -36.13 23.54 3.50
CA ARG A 58 -37.11 24.52 2.96
C ARG A 58 -37.28 25.75 3.86
N ARG A 59 -36.74 26.92 3.47
CA ARG A 59 -37.35 28.28 3.65
C ARG A 59 -36.54 29.43 3.03
N GLN A 60 -37.13 30.63 3.02
CA GLN A 60 -36.78 31.80 2.20
C GLN A 60 -35.61 32.67 2.71
N GLY A 61 -34.96 33.41 1.79
CA GLY A 61 -35.00 34.88 1.83
C GLY A 61 -33.69 35.69 1.83
N LYS A 62 -33.48 36.49 0.75
CA LYS A 62 -32.62 37.71 0.64
C LYS A 62 -31.10 37.58 0.88
N SER A 63 -30.24 38.55 0.52
CA SER A 63 -30.10 39.42 -0.69
C SER A 63 -28.70 40.12 -0.68
N GLU A 64 -28.36 40.94 -1.69
CA GLU A 64 -27.08 41.71 -1.88
C GLU A 64 -25.80 40.86 -2.12
N GLU A 65 -24.85 41.16 -3.06
CA GLU A 65 -24.01 42.36 -3.37
C GLU A 65 -22.77 42.48 -2.42
N VAL A 66 -21.57 43.04 -2.71
CA VAL A 66 -20.88 43.77 -3.82
C VAL A 66 -19.34 43.77 -3.47
N SER A 67 -18.27 43.98 -4.27
CA SER A 67 -17.89 43.93 -5.72
C SER A 67 -16.33 43.99 -5.86
N THR A 68 -15.77 44.03 -7.08
CA THR A 68 -14.41 44.61 -7.44
C THR A 68 -13.12 43.96 -6.84
N SER A 69 -11.88 44.12 -7.36
CA SER A 69 -11.32 44.77 -8.56
C SER A 69 -9.93 44.22 -8.99
N SER A 70 -9.58 44.49 -10.25
CA SER A 70 -8.24 44.68 -10.89
C SER A 70 -7.10 45.28 -10.03
N SER A 71 -5.80 45.26 -10.38
CA SER A 71 -4.95 44.62 -11.42
C SER A 71 -3.44 44.83 -11.02
N SER A 72 -2.35 44.78 -11.81
CA SER A 72 -2.09 44.74 -13.27
C SER A 72 -0.68 44.20 -13.63
N SER A 73 -0.42 44.05 -14.93
CA SER A 73 0.79 43.60 -15.64
C SER A 73 1.83 44.68 -15.98
N THR A 74 3.09 44.27 -16.24
CA THR A 74 4.05 44.95 -17.15
C THR A 74 4.96 43.93 -17.87
N THR A 75 5.60 44.33 -18.97
CA THR A 75 6.31 43.45 -19.93
C THR A 75 7.60 44.06 -20.47
N GLY A 76 8.56 43.23 -20.88
CA GLY A 76 9.75 43.63 -21.66
C GLY A 76 10.47 42.41 -22.26
N SER A 77 11.07 42.57 -23.44
CA SER A 77 11.73 41.53 -24.24
C SER A 77 13.05 42.07 -24.81
N ASP A 78 13.95 41.19 -25.31
CA ASP A 78 14.67 41.36 -26.60
C ASP A 78 15.57 40.15 -26.93
N ILE A 79 16.23 40.17 -28.10
CA ILE A 79 16.71 39.00 -28.86
C ILE A 79 18.13 39.23 -29.43
N ALA A 80 19.04 38.24 -29.37
CA ALA A 80 20.11 38.04 -30.39
C ALA A 80 20.82 36.66 -30.33
N THR A 81 21.05 36.13 -31.54
CA THR A 81 21.79 34.94 -32.03
C THR A 81 23.23 34.66 -31.52
N SER A 82 23.61 33.38 -31.41
CA SER A 82 24.73 32.75 -32.18
C SER A 82 24.83 31.23 -31.90
N ASP A 83 25.29 30.45 -32.89
CA ASP A 83 25.48 28.99 -32.78
C ASP A 83 26.78 28.57 -32.08
N SER A 84 26.75 27.40 -31.41
CA SER A 84 27.88 26.45 -31.33
C SER A 84 27.40 25.10 -30.79
N GLU A 85 27.89 23.99 -31.35
CA GLU A 85 27.50 22.63 -30.93
C GLU A 85 27.98 22.32 -29.50
N THR A 86 27.05 22.31 -28.54
CA THR A 86 27.32 21.86 -27.17
C THR A 86 26.38 20.71 -26.83
N TRP A 87 26.94 19.57 -26.42
CA TRP A 87 26.19 18.38 -26.04
C TRP A 87 25.09 18.72 -25.03
N SER A 88 23.89 18.19 -25.25
CA SER A 88 22.70 18.47 -24.45
C SER A 88 22.83 17.91 -23.03
N LEU A 89 23.51 18.66 -22.15
CA LEU A 89 23.56 18.39 -20.72
C LEU A 89 22.12 18.35 -20.20
N VAL A 90 21.68 17.16 -19.80
CA VAL A 90 20.50 16.96 -18.96
C VAL A 90 20.69 17.85 -17.75
N ARG A 91 19.95 18.96 -17.68
CA ARG A 91 20.07 19.91 -16.56
C ARG A 91 19.74 19.15 -15.27
N PRO A 92 20.68 18.99 -14.32
CA PRO A 92 20.32 18.55 -12.99
C PRO A 92 19.34 19.60 -12.45
N SER A 93 18.18 19.18 -11.93
CA SER A 93 17.25 20.13 -11.32
C SER A 93 17.98 20.78 -10.14
N PRO A 94 18.22 22.10 -10.15
CA PRO A 94 19.06 22.72 -9.12
C PRO A 94 18.36 22.77 -7.76
N THR A 95 17.10 22.36 -7.67
CA THR A 95 16.17 22.74 -6.61
C THR A 95 16.56 22.14 -5.26
N LEU A 96 16.78 20.82 -5.20
CA LEU A 96 17.23 20.16 -3.96
C LEU A 96 18.71 20.39 -3.63
N LEU A 97 19.53 20.84 -4.60
CA LEU A 97 20.90 21.29 -4.35
C LEU A 97 20.96 22.75 -3.86
N ARG A 98 19.92 23.56 -4.12
CA ARG A 98 19.76 24.95 -3.65
C ARG A 98 18.93 25.07 -2.38
N LEU A 99 18.11 24.09 -2.04
CA LEU A 99 17.68 23.96 -0.65
C LEU A 99 18.92 23.69 0.19
N GLU A 100 19.15 24.54 1.18
CA GLU A 100 19.98 24.21 2.34
C GLU A 100 19.26 23.14 3.17
N LEU A 101 19.19 21.92 2.62
CA LEU A 101 18.84 20.72 3.35
C LEU A 101 19.82 20.66 4.53
N PRO A 102 19.34 20.71 5.78
CA PRO A 102 20.22 20.88 6.93
C PRO A 102 20.92 19.55 7.21
N ARG A 103 21.99 19.22 6.46
CA ARG A 103 22.60 17.87 6.42
C ARG A 103 23.07 17.38 7.81
N GLY A 104 23.59 18.29 8.64
CA GLY A 104 23.91 18.03 10.04
C GLY A 104 22.66 17.64 10.85
N PRO A 105 21.66 18.54 10.99
CA PRO A 105 20.37 18.21 11.60
C PRO A 105 19.61 17.04 10.95
N LEU A 106 19.81 16.72 9.68
CA LEU A 106 19.25 15.54 9.02
C LEU A 106 19.91 14.27 9.57
N LEU A 107 21.24 14.20 9.57
CA LEU A 107 22.00 13.11 10.16
C LEU A 107 21.70 12.98 11.66
N LEU A 108 21.62 14.09 12.39
CA LEU A 108 21.26 14.09 13.80
C LEU A 108 19.81 13.62 14.03
N ASN A 109 18.81 14.10 13.27
CA ASN A 109 17.44 13.58 13.40
C ASN A 109 17.32 12.12 12.95
N MET A 110 18.13 11.64 11.99
CA MET A 110 18.18 10.21 11.64
C MET A 110 18.89 9.37 12.71
N ILE A 111 19.94 9.87 13.33
CA ILE A 111 20.65 9.22 14.44
C ILE A 111 19.81 9.26 15.72
N GLU A 112 19.08 10.34 15.98
CA GLU A 112 18.20 10.51 17.16
C GLU A 112 16.86 9.79 16.99
N SER A 113 16.30 9.78 15.78
CA SER A 113 15.24 8.81 15.43
C SER A 113 15.79 7.39 15.55
N SER A 114 17.03 7.13 15.12
CA SER A 114 17.63 5.81 15.36
C SER A 114 17.77 5.51 16.85
N THR A 115 18.34 6.35 17.70
CA THR A 115 18.54 6.01 19.13
C THR A 115 17.24 5.94 19.93
N ASN A 116 16.23 6.74 19.61
CA ASN A 116 14.91 6.66 20.25
C ASN A 116 14.06 5.49 19.70
N TYR A 117 14.18 5.16 18.41
CA TYR A 117 13.43 4.05 17.78
C TYR A 117 14.20 2.72 17.65
N THR A 118 15.50 2.61 17.96
CA THR A 118 16.25 1.32 17.94
C THR A 118 15.80 0.36 19.02
N ARG A 119 15.09 0.85 20.04
CA ARG A 119 14.29 0.00 20.95
C ARG A 119 13.08 -0.66 20.26
N SER A 120 12.74 -0.28 19.04
CA SER A 120 11.74 -0.90 18.18
C SER A 120 12.43 -1.61 17.00
N THR A 121 12.54 -2.93 17.09
CA THR A 121 13.17 -3.79 16.07
C THR A 121 12.62 -3.54 14.65
N ASP A 122 11.37 -3.12 14.51
CA ASP A 122 10.71 -2.82 13.23
C ASP A 122 11.35 -1.64 12.50
N VAL A 123 11.73 -0.57 13.20
CA VAL A 123 12.38 0.61 12.58
C VAL A 123 13.82 0.26 12.20
N PHE A 124 14.49 -0.57 12.99
CA PHE A 124 15.77 -1.15 12.61
C PHE A 124 15.65 -1.98 11.34
N ILE A 125 14.68 -2.91 11.23
CA ILE A 125 14.46 -3.69 9.98
C ILE A 125 14.11 -2.76 8.80
N LEU A 126 13.32 -1.72 9.03
CA LEU A 126 12.89 -0.77 8.00
C LEU A 126 14.04 0.10 7.46
N LEU A 127 15.08 0.39 8.26
CA LEU A 127 16.10 1.42 7.92
C LEU A 127 17.57 1.02 8.10
N SER A 128 17.88 -0.13 8.70
CA SER A 128 19.27 -0.62 8.92
C SER A 128 20.08 -0.78 7.64
N TRP A 129 19.40 -1.02 6.52
CA TRP A 129 19.98 -1.13 5.19
C TRP A 129 20.30 0.24 4.55
N LEU A 130 20.00 1.38 5.17
CA LEU A 130 20.33 2.70 4.62
C LEU A 130 21.84 2.95 4.63
N ASN A 131 22.43 3.05 3.44
CA ASN A 131 23.86 3.35 3.30
C ASN A 131 24.12 4.85 3.49
N ILE A 132 24.56 5.23 4.70
CA ILE A 132 24.86 6.62 5.07
C ILE A 132 25.97 7.22 4.19
N ASP A 133 26.93 6.41 3.73
CA ASP A 133 28.02 6.87 2.84
C ASP A 133 27.53 7.29 1.44
N ARG A 134 26.27 7.04 1.07
CA ARG A 134 25.65 7.53 -0.17
C ARG A 134 25.05 8.94 -0.05
N LEU A 135 24.93 9.47 1.16
CA LEU A 135 24.37 10.81 1.41
C LEU A 135 25.25 11.93 0.84
N GLY A 136 24.60 13.03 0.45
CA GLY A 136 25.22 14.21 -0.15
C GLY A 136 25.68 14.04 -1.60
N LYS A 137 25.47 12.86 -2.21
CA LYS A 137 25.98 12.50 -3.55
C LYS A 137 24.91 12.56 -4.65
N ARG A 138 23.63 12.32 -4.34
CA ARG A 138 22.52 12.41 -5.30
C ARG A 138 21.31 13.07 -4.65
N ALA A 139 20.88 14.21 -5.21
CA ALA A 139 19.79 15.04 -4.68
C ALA A 139 18.45 14.28 -4.52
N LEU A 140 18.17 13.32 -5.42
CA LEU A 140 17.04 12.40 -5.31
C LEU A 140 17.05 11.61 -3.99
N LEU A 141 18.17 10.96 -3.66
CA LEU A 141 18.30 10.16 -2.45
C LEU A 141 18.25 11.04 -1.20
N ASP A 142 18.99 12.16 -1.20
CA ASP A 142 19.01 13.12 -0.10
C ASP A 142 17.60 13.69 0.18
N GLY A 143 16.85 14.00 -0.88
CA GLY A 143 15.46 14.48 -0.79
C GLY A 143 14.49 13.43 -0.26
N ALA A 144 14.56 12.20 -0.78
CA ALA A 144 13.74 11.09 -0.29
C ALA A 144 13.98 10.82 1.20
N ILE A 145 15.26 10.66 1.58
CA ILE A 145 15.70 10.48 2.97
C ILE A 145 15.22 11.63 3.87
N CYS A 146 15.41 12.89 3.43
CA CYS A 146 15.04 14.06 4.21
C CYS A 146 13.52 14.20 4.37
N SER A 147 12.74 13.93 3.33
CA SER A 147 11.28 13.91 3.42
C SER A 147 10.78 12.87 4.43
N PHE A 148 11.34 11.65 4.43
CA PHE A 148 10.92 10.60 5.34
C PHE A 148 11.31 10.89 6.80
N ALA A 149 12.56 11.29 7.04
CA ALA A 149 13.05 11.61 8.39
C ALA A 149 12.30 12.79 9.04
N LEU A 150 12.10 13.89 8.30
CA LEU A 150 11.35 15.05 8.80
C LEU A 150 9.87 14.71 9.07
N HIS A 151 9.28 13.81 8.29
CA HIS A 151 7.90 13.38 8.51
C HIS A 151 7.76 12.54 9.80
N LEU A 152 8.63 11.54 10.00
CA LEU A 152 8.62 10.74 11.22
C LEU A 152 8.87 11.61 12.47
N THR A 153 9.89 12.46 12.44
CA THR A 153 10.21 13.40 13.54
C THR A 153 9.04 14.36 13.80
N GLY A 154 8.45 14.93 12.74
CA GLY A 154 7.31 15.83 12.84
C GLY A 154 6.07 15.16 13.43
N LYS A 155 5.81 13.90 13.08
CA LYS A 155 4.73 13.10 13.69
C LYS A 155 5.03 12.76 15.16
N ALA A 156 6.24 12.31 15.48
CA ALA A 156 6.64 11.96 16.85
C ALA A 156 6.49 13.13 17.81
N ASN A 157 6.97 14.31 17.41
CA ASN A 157 7.01 15.51 18.23
C ASN A 157 5.77 16.42 18.05
N SER A 158 4.72 15.94 17.37
CA SER A 158 3.51 16.71 17.00
C SER A 158 3.78 18.07 16.32
N ASN A 159 4.92 18.19 15.62
CA ASN A 159 5.39 19.42 15.02
C ASN A 159 4.87 19.55 13.57
N ALA A 160 3.89 20.43 13.37
CA ALA A 160 3.24 20.66 12.08
C ALA A 160 4.19 21.24 11.01
N ASP A 161 5.16 22.06 11.39
CA ASP A 161 6.10 22.70 10.45
C ASP A 161 7.09 21.69 9.85
N LEU A 162 7.54 20.72 10.65
CA LEU A 162 8.34 19.60 10.15
C LEU A 162 7.53 18.72 9.18
N VAL A 163 6.23 18.50 9.43
CA VAL A 163 5.33 17.78 8.52
C VAL A 163 4.99 18.60 7.26
N ALA A 164 4.93 19.92 7.34
CA ALA A 164 4.78 20.79 6.16
C ALA A 164 6.06 20.78 5.30
N LYS A 165 7.23 20.90 5.93
CA LYS A 165 8.54 20.86 5.26
C LYS A 165 8.84 19.49 4.66
N SER A 166 8.46 18.40 5.33
CA SER A 166 8.60 17.04 4.80
C SER A 166 7.81 16.85 3.50
N ARG A 167 6.56 17.32 3.45
CA ARG A 167 5.68 17.30 2.27
C ARG A 167 6.21 18.17 1.12
N ALA A 168 6.82 19.33 1.42
CA ALA A 168 7.47 20.15 0.40
C ALA A 168 8.68 19.45 -0.22
N ILE A 169 9.55 18.84 0.59
CA ILE A 169 10.74 18.10 0.11
C ILE A 169 10.34 16.81 -0.60
N TYR A 170 9.27 16.13 -0.17
CA TYR A 170 8.67 14.99 -0.87
C TYR A 170 8.28 15.34 -2.31
N GLY A 171 7.57 16.45 -2.51
CA GLY A 171 7.18 16.92 -3.85
C GLY A 171 8.38 17.25 -4.76
N LEU A 172 9.49 17.71 -4.19
CA LEU A 172 10.74 17.91 -4.94
C LEU A 172 11.41 16.58 -5.28
N ALA A 173 11.51 15.64 -4.32
CA ALA A 173 12.09 14.33 -4.52
C ALA A 173 11.33 13.49 -5.57
N LEU A 174 10.00 13.64 -5.65
CA LEU A 174 9.18 13.06 -6.73
C LEU A 174 9.55 13.59 -8.13
N ASN A 175 9.97 14.85 -8.25
CA ASN A 175 10.40 15.41 -9.54
C ASN A 175 11.77 14.87 -9.95
N GLU A 176 12.72 14.78 -9.01
CA GLU A 176 14.02 14.13 -9.26
C GLU A 176 13.84 12.63 -9.59
N LEU A 177 12.89 11.94 -8.96
CA LEU A 177 12.60 10.54 -9.24
C LEU A 177 12.08 10.37 -10.67
N GLN A 178 11.12 11.19 -11.10
CA GLN A 178 10.62 11.18 -12.47
C GLN A 178 11.73 11.44 -13.49
N ALA A 179 12.65 12.37 -13.21
CA ALA A 179 13.81 12.63 -14.08
C ALA A 179 14.76 11.41 -14.14
N ALA A 180 15.12 10.82 -13.00
CA ALA A 180 15.99 9.64 -12.95
C ALA A 180 15.36 8.41 -13.63
N LEU A 181 14.03 8.26 -13.57
CA LEU A 181 13.27 7.21 -14.25
C LEU A 181 13.16 7.41 -15.77
N GLN A 182 13.26 8.66 -16.25
CA GLN A 182 13.27 8.99 -17.68
C GLN A 182 14.68 9.00 -18.29
N HIS A 183 15.73 9.08 -17.47
CA HIS A 183 17.11 8.95 -17.94
C HIS A 183 17.39 7.55 -18.50
N SER A 184 18.25 7.43 -19.51
CA SER A 184 18.55 6.14 -20.17
C SER A 184 19.16 5.08 -19.23
N THR A 185 19.87 5.52 -18.19
CA THR A 185 20.64 4.65 -17.28
C THR A 185 20.32 4.81 -15.79
N GLU A 186 19.87 5.98 -15.31
CA GLU A 186 19.75 6.23 -13.86
C GLU A 186 18.60 5.46 -13.21
N TRP A 187 17.61 5.03 -13.98
CA TRP A 187 16.52 4.18 -13.49
C TRP A 187 17.00 2.83 -12.94
N LYS A 188 18.16 2.33 -13.39
CA LYS A 188 18.79 1.10 -12.88
C LYS A 188 19.68 1.30 -11.64
N ALA A 189 19.96 2.54 -11.25
CA ALA A 189 20.90 2.83 -10.16
C ALA A 189 20.30 2.55 -8.77
N SER A 190 21.10 1.99 -7.87
CA SER A 190 20.67 1.57 -6.53
C SER A 190 20.11 2.72 -5.69
N GLU A 191 20.65 3.94 -5.82
CA GLU A 191 20.07 5.11 -5.10
C GLU A 191 18.69 5.51 -5.65
N THR A 192 18.41 5.24 -6.92
CA THR A 192 17.10 5.51 -7.54
C THR A 192 16.04 4.54 -7.00
N LEU A 193 16.39 3.26 -6.81
CA LEU A 193 15.53 2.31 -6.13
C LEU A 193 15.35 2.66 -4.64
N CYS A 194 16.44 2.99 -3.94
CA CYS A 194 16.40 3.40 -2.53
C CYS A 194 15.45 4.59 -2.32
N ALA A 195 15.55 5.61 -3.18
CA ALA A 195 14.66 6.76 -3.13
C ALA A 195 13.20 6.36 -3.40
N ALA A 196 12.92 5.50 -4.38
CA ALA A 196 11.56 5.00 -4.62
C ALA A 196 10.98 4.26 -3.40
N ILE A 197 11.76 3.38 -2.76
CA ILE A 197 11.37 2.67 -1.54
C ILE A 197 11.07 3.65 -0.40
N LEU A 198 11.93 4.64 -0.17
CA LEU A 198 11.74 5.65 0.87
C LEU A 198 10.55 6.59 0.61
N LEU A 199 10.25 6.89 -0.65
CA LEU A 199 9.08 7.68 -1.03
C LEU A 199 7.79 6.85 -0.90
N CYS A 200 7.85 5.52 -1.11
CA CYS A 200 6.78 4.60 -0.74
C CYS A 200 6.57 4.56 0.78
N TYR A 201 7.64 4.52 1.57
CA TYR A 201 7.54 4.57 3.02
C TYR A 201 6.96 5.92 3.47
N PHE A 202 7.38 7.04 2.88
CA PHE A 202 6.77 8.35 3.12
C PHE A 202 5.24 8.28 2.94
N GLU A 203 4.75 7.78 1.80
CA GLU A 203 3.30 7.66 1.54
C GLU A 203 2.54 6.83 2.60
N LEU A 204 3.12 5.71 3.07
CA LEU A 204 2.53 4.86 4.12
C LEU A 204 2.27 5.64 5.44
N PHE A 205 3.17 6.54 5.83
CA PHE A 205 3.05 7.34 7.06
C PHE A 205 2.48 8.75 6.84
N ALA A 206 2.48 9.28 5.62
CA ALA A 206 2.25 10.71 5.34
C ALA A 206 0.79 11.15 5.40
N GLY A 207 -0.15 10.29 4.99
CA GLY A 207 -1.55 10.68 4.83
C GLY A 207 -1.69 11.75 3.75
N THR A 208 -1.27 11.43 2.54
CA THR A 208 -1.50 12.27 1.35
C THR A 208 -2.98 12.17 0.93
N THR A 209 -3.35 12.82 -0.17
CA THR A 209 -4.76 13.08 -0.54
C THR A 209 -5.54 11.86 -1.00
N VAL A 210 -4.90 10.71 -1.24
CA VAL A 210 -5.54 9.44 -1.64
C VAL A 210 -4.89 8.30 -0.85
N PRO A 211 -5.64 7.44 -0.12
CA PRO A 211 -5.05 6.38 0.70
C PRO A 211 -4.24 5.32 -0.06
N ASP A 212 -4.48 5.18 -1.37
CA ASP A 212 -3.88 4.13 -2.22
C ASP A 212 -2.60 4.58 -2.97
N THR A 213 -2.02 5.74 -2.66
CA THR A 213 -0.77 6.24 -3.30
C THR A 213 0.42 5.30 -3.15
N TRP A 214 0.59 4.72 -1.97
CA TRP A 214 1.68 3.79 -1.66
C TRP A 214 1.63 2.51 -2.51
N ILE A 215 0.44 2.07 -2.95
CA ILE A 215 0.29 0.93 -3.87
C ILE A 215 0.84 1.25 -5.27
N GLN A 216 0.71 2.51 -5.72
CA GLN A 216 1.30 2.93 -7.00
C GLN A 216 2.84 2.96 -6.90
N HIS A 217 3.39 3.42 -5.77
CA HIS A 217 4.83 3.29 -5.49
C HIS A 217 5.27 1.82 -5.40
N ALA A 218 4.55 0.97 -4.67
CA ALA A 218 4.87 -0.46 -4.55
C ALA A 218 4.89 -1.16 -5.92
N LYS A 219 3.91 -0.86 -6.79
CA LYS A 219 3.88 -1.37 -8.18
C LYS A 219 5.04 -0.83 -9.02
N GLY A 220 5.41 0.45 -8.86
CA GLY A 220 6.58 1.05 -9.48
C GLY A 220 7.90 0.39 -9.05
N ILE A 221 8.08 0.19 -7.73
CA ILE A 221 9.23 -0.50 -7.13
C ILE A 221 9.32 -1.95 -7.63
N GLY A 222 8.19 -2.67 -7.64
CA GLY A 222 8.13 -4.03 -8.15
C GLY A 222 8.55 -4.10 -9.63
N THR A 223 8.06 -3.17 -10.45
CA THR A 223 8.46 -3.04 -11.86
C THR A 223 9.96 -2.76 -12.00
N LEU A 224 10.52 -1.88 -11.17
CA LEU A 224 11.95 -1.55 -11.18
C LEU A 224 12.83 -2.75 -10.77
N MET A 225 12.45 -3.47 -9.72
CA MET A 225 13.15 -4.70 -9.31
C MET A 225 13.08 -5.75 -10.42
N GLU A 226 11.88 -6.01 -10.96
CA GLU A 226 11.69 -7.00 -12.04
C GLU A 226 12.53 -6.67 -13.30
N GLN A 227 12.59 -5.38 -13.69
CA GLN A 227 13.38 -4.89 -14.83
C GLN A 227 14.90 -4.80 -14.57
N ARG A 228 15.34 -4.83 -13.30
CA ARG A 228 16.76 -5.00 -12.92
C ARG A 228 17.15 -6.48 -12.85
N GLY A 229 16.20 -7.37 -12.60
CA GLY A 229 16.37 -8.82 -12.58
C GLY A 229 16.99 -9.35 -11.28
N PRO A 230 16.83 -10.65 -10.97
CA PRO A 230 17.22 -11.20 -9.67
C PRO A 230 18.72 -11.08 -9.38
N ALA A 231 19.57 -11.16 -10.41
CA ALA A 231 21.02 -10.99 -10.25
C ALA A 231 21.42 -9.60 -9.70
N ALA A 232 20.66 -8.54 -9.98
CA ALA A 232 20.89 -7.22 -9.41
C ALA A 232 20.55 -7.14 -7.91
N HIS A 233 19.80 -8.13 -7.39
CA HIS A 233 19.39 -8.25 -6.00
C HIS A 233 20.04 -9.46 -5.29
N ALA A 234 21.09 -10.03 -5.88
CA ALA A 234 21.78 -11.19 -5.32
C ALA A 234 22.49 -10.85 -4.00
N GLU A 235 23.18 -9.71 -3.92
CA GLU A 235 24.09 -9.37 -2.82
C GLU A 235 24.00 -7.89 -2.40
N GLY A 236 24.62 -7.58 -1.25
CA GLY A 236 24.86 -6.21 -0.80
C GLY A 236 23.59 -5.35 -0.62
N TRP A 237 23.69 -4.09 -1.00
CA TRP A 237 22.67 -3.07 -0.72
C TRP A 237 21.35 -3.33 -1.47
N ASP A 238 21.43 -3.82 -2.70
CA ASP A 238 20.25 -4.12 -3.51
C ASP A 238 19.53 -5.41 -3.08
N ALA A 239 20.25 -6.38 -2.50
CA ALA A 239 19.63 -7.49 -1.77
C ALA A 239 18.92 -7.00 -0.50
N ALA A 240 19.57 -6.15 0.30
CA ALA A 240 18.97 -5.58 1.52
C ALA A 240 17.66 -4.81 1.23
N MET A 241 17.64 -4.01 0.16
CA MET A 241 16.44 -3.31 -0.34
C MET A 241 15.32 -4.24 -0.79
N LEU A 242 15.65 -5.38 -1.42
CA LEU A 242 14.65 -6.39 -1.75
C LEU A 242 14.06 -7.02 -0.48
N LEU A 243 14.90 -7.37 0.49
CA LEU A 243 14.52 -8.06 1.72
C LEU A 243 13.69 -7.18 2.66
N SER A 244 13.90 -5.86 2.69
CA SER A 244 13.08 -4.92 3.46
C SER A 244 11.77 -4.56 2.76
N CYS A 245 11.73 -4.52 1.42
CA CYS A 245 10.54 -4.13 0.66
C CYS A 245 9.58 -5.31 0.34
N ARG A 246 10.08 -6.55 0.25
CA ARG A 246 9.31 -7.74 -0.18
C ARG A 246 7.93 -7.88 0.47
N GLY A 247 7.80 -7.62 1.77
CA GLY A 247 6.52 -7.72 2.50
C GLY A 247 5.46 -6.73 1.99
N ILE A 248 5.86 -5.49 1.70
CA ILE A 248 4.97 -4.45 1.15
C ILE A 248 4.57 -4.81 -0.29
N LEU A 249 5.49 -5.36 -1.09
CA LEU A 249 5.18 -5.82 -2.46
C LEU A 249 4.18 -6.98 -2.44
N THR A 250 4.36 -7.98 -1.58
CA THR A 250 3.42 -9.10 -1.41
C THR A 250 2.05 -8.62 -0.95
N ILE A 251 1.99 -7.80 0.10
CA ILE A 251 0.72 -7.25 0.62
C ILE A 251 0.02 -6.36 -0.42
N SER A 252 0.78 -5.60 -1.21
CA SER A 252 0.22 -4.78 -2.30
C SER A 252 -0.42 -5.62 -3.40
N ASP A 253 0.17 -6.76 -3.79
CA ASP A 253 -0.40 -7.63 -4.82
C ASP A 253 -1.57 -8.47 -4.27
N MET A 254 -1.55 -8.86 -2.99
CA MET A 254 -2.67 -9.54 -2.33
C MET A 254 -3.97 -8.71 -2.31
N PHE A 255 -3.88 -7.39 -2.06
CA PHE A 255 -5.08 -6.54 -1.98
C PHE A 255 -5.39 -5.78 -3.28
N TYR A 256 -4.42 -5.58 -4.16
CA TYR A 256 -4.58 -4.84 -5.42
C TYR A 256 -3.82 -5.54 -6.55
N PRO A 257 -4.20 -6.77 -6.95
CA PRO A 257 -3.37 -7.59 -7.84
C PRO A 257 -3.03 -6.95 -9.19
N GLY A 258 -1.90 -7.39 -9.75
CA GLY A 258 -1.54 -7.16 -11.15
C GLY A 258 -2.41 -7.95 -12.14
N LYS A 259 -2.12 -7.81 -13.44
CA LYS A 259 -2.55 -8.80 -14.44
C LYS A 259 -1.70 -10.07 -14.39
N ASP A 260 -0.43 -9.87 -14.06
CA ASP A 260 0.62 -10.88 -14.03
C ASP A 260 0.99 -11.18 -12.57
N GLN A 261 1.36 -12.42 -12.29
CA GLN A 261 1.71 -12.85 -10.93
C GLN A 261 2.99 -12.13 -10.43
N LEU A 262 2.94 -11.63 -9.18
CA LEU A 262 4.08 -11.02 -8.47
C LEU A 262 5.40 -11.79 -8.71
N PHE A 263 6.41 -11.10 -9.23
CA PHE A 263 7.69 -11.71 -9.62
C PHE A 263 8.40 -12.49 -8.50
N LEU A 264 8.21 -12.08 -7.24
CA LEU A 264 8.77 -12.74 -6.05
C LEU A 264 8.36 -14.21 -5.91
N SER A 265 7.17 -14.60 -6.38
CA SER A 265 6.71 -16.00 -6.31
C SER A 265 7.33 -16.89 -7.39
N ARG A 266 7.87 -16.30 -8.47
CA ARG A 266 8.35 -17.03 -9.64
C ARG A 266 9.69 -17.72 -9.32
N PRO A 267 9.97 -18.94 -9.84
CA PRO A 267 11.14 -19.73 -9.44
C PRO A 267 12.49 -19.02 -9.50
N ALA A 268 12.69 -18.12 -10.47
CA ALA A 268 13.92 -17.36 -10.66
C ALA A 268 14.27 -16.43 -9.47
N TRP A 269 13.30 -15.99 -8.67
CA TRP A 269 13.51 -15.04 -7.57
C TRP A 269 13.75 -15.70 -6.20
N ARG A 270 13.45 -17.00 -6.05
CA ARG A 270 13.49 -17.73 -4.78
C ARG A 270 14.81 -17.63 -4.01
N HIS A 271 15.93 -17.50 -4.72
CA HIS A 271 17.28 -17.43 -4.14
C HIS A 271 17.65 -16.05 -3.59
N VAL A 272 16.97 -14.97 -4.03
CA VAL A 272 17.20 -13.59 -3.56
C VAL A 272 16.13 -13.12 -2.58
N THR A 273 14.99 -13.80 -2.52
CA THR A 273 13.89 -13.51 -1.58
C THR A 273 14.13 -13.98 -0.14
N SER A 274 15.32 -14.50 0.19
CA SER A 274 15.74 -14.92 1.53
C SER A 274 17.02 -14.20 1.95
N ASP A 275 17.10 -13.76 3.21
CA ASP A 275 18.34 -13.28 3.81
C ASP A 275 19.32 -14.45 3.99
N GLY A 276 18.83 -15.63 4.42
CA GLY A 276 19.63 -16.85 4.52
C GLY A 276 20.70 -16.84 5.62
N GLY A 277 20.64 -15.88 6.56
CA GLY A 277 21.63 -15.71 7.63
C GLY A 277 22.75 -14.70 7.30
N ARG A 278 22.63 -13.98 6.18
CA ARG A 278 23.52 -12.89 5.76
C ARG A 278 23.39 -11.62 6.61
N ARG A 279 22.27 -11.47 7.34
CA ARG A 279 21.98 -10.35 8.26
C ARG A 279 21.96 -8.97 7.58
N LEU A 280 21.40 -8.90 6.37
CA LEU A 280 21.33 -7.68 5.56
C LEU A 280 20.29 -6.66 6.05
N ILE A 281 19.30 -7.12 6.82
CA ILE A 281 18.26 -6.31 7.48
C ILE A 281 18.08 -6.65 8.97
N TYR A 282 19.05 -7.38 9.55
CA TYR A 282 19.02 -7.91 10.91
C TYR A 282 20.25 -7.45 11.70
N ALA A 283 20.17 -7.47 13.02
CA ALA A 283 21.31 -7.11 13.86
C ALA A 283 22.47 -8.12 13.68
N PRO A 284 23.76 -7.71 13.84
CA PRO A 284 24.91 -8.60 13.61
C PRO A 284 24.92 -9.87 14.49
N ASP A 285 24.33 -9.78 15.68
CA ASP A 285 24.16 -10.83 16.68
C ASP A 285 22.86 -11.66 16.50
N ALA A 286 22.02 -11.32 15.52
CA ALA A 286 20.74 -12.00 15.31
C ALA A 286 20.91 -13.53 15.12
N PRO A 287 20.14 -14.37 15.83
CA PRO A 287 20.16 -15.83 15.64
C PRO A 287 19.69 -16.23 14.24
N ILE A 288 20.38 -17.19 13.63
CA ILE A 288 20.08 -17.64 12.26
C ILE A 288 18.67 -18.23 12.15
N GLU A 289 18.18 -18.90 13.20
CA GLU A 289 16.85 -19.50 13.20
C GLU A 289 15.73 -18.44 13.20
N HIS A 290 15.92 -17.31 13.89
CA HIS A 290 14.98 -16.18 13.85
C HIS A 290 14.89 -15.57 12.43
N ILE A 291 16.03 -15.54 11.72
CA ILE A 291 16.11 -15.09 10.32
C ILE A 291 15.38 -16.07 9.40
N ARG A 292 15.60 -17.39 9.56
CA ARG A 292 14.91 -18.44 8.80
C ARG A 292 13.39 -18.40 9.01
N VAL A 293 12.92 -18.22 10.24
CA VAL A 293 11.49 -18.09 10.54
C VAL A 293 10.90 -16.81 9.92
N GLY A 294 11.61 -15.68 9.95
CA GLY A 294 11.20 -14.45 9.27
C GLY A 294 11.14 -14.57 7.74
N ASP A 295 12.14 -15.22 7.14
CA ASP A 295 12.19 -15.51 5.70
C ASP A 295 11.07 -16.49 5.29
N GLY A 296 10.88 -17.58 6.04
CA GLY A 296 9.88 -18.60 5.78
C GLY A 296 8.46 -18.05 5.85
N PHE A 297 8.18 -17.14 6.79
CA PHE A 297 6.87 -16.49 6.87
C PHE A 297 6.57 -15.69 5.59
N LEU A 298 7.52 -14.86 5.14
CA LEU A 298 7.34 -14.02 3.95
C LEU A 298 7.36 -14.83 2.64
N ALA A 299 8.04 -15.98 2.60
CA ALA A 299 7.99 -16.91 1.49
C ALA A 299 6.61 -17.59 1.35
N ASN A 300 6.03 -18.05 2.47
CA ASN A 300 4.68 -18.61 2.53
C ASN A 300 3.62 -17.54 2.20
N LEU A 301 3.75 -16.33 2.76
CA LEU A 301 2.87 -15.18 2.46
C LEU A 301 2.81 -14.90 0.94
N ALA A 302 3.93 -15.02 0.22
CA ALA A 302 4.00 -14.87 -1.23
C ALA A 302 3.36 -16.03 -2.04
N GLN A 303 3.11 -17.19 -1.41
CA GLN A 303 2.31 -18.27 -2.02
C GLN A 303 0.80 -18.06 -1.84
N LEU A 304 0.38 -17.27 -0.85
CA LEU A 304 -1.05 -16.99 -0.62
C LEU A 304 -1.67 -16.10 -1.70
N THR A 305 -0.89 -15.24 -2.36
CA THR A 305 -1.43 -14.31 -3.37
C THR A 305 -2.24 -14.97 -4.50
N PRO A 306 -1.73 -16.01 -5.22
CA PRO A 306 -2.54 -16.72 -6.21
C PRO A 306 -3.74 -17.46 -5.60
N ILE A 307 -3.63 -17.96 -4.36
CA ILE A 307 -4.72 -18.65 -3.65
C ILE A 307 -5.85 -17.66 -3.32
N LEU A 308 -5.51 -16.51 -2.73
CA LEU A 308 -6.46 -15.45 -2.39
C LEU A 308 -7.19 -14.90 -3.63
N HIS A 309 -6.48 -14.71 -4.75
CA HIS A 309 -7.09 -14.29 -6.00
C HIS A 309 -8.05 -15.35 -6.57
N GLY A 310 -7.68 -16.64 -6.54
CA GLY A 310 -8.57 -17.74 -6.92
C GLY A 310 -9.80 -17.84 -6.02
N ALA A 311 -9.61 -17.74 -4.70
CA ALA A 311 -10.68 -17.79 -3.70
C ALA A 311 -11.65 -16.61 -3.84
N TYR A 312 -11.16 -15.40 -4.11
CA TYR A 312 -11.99 -14.25 -4.39
C TYR A 312 -12.88 -14.47 -5.64
N LEU A 313 -12.29 -14.94 -6.75
CA LEU A 313 -13.04 -15.22 -7.97
C LEU A 313 -14.09 -16.34 -7.79
N LEU A 314 -13.74 -17.40 -7.05
CA LEU A 314 -14.67 -18.48 -6.71
C LEU A 314 -15.82 -17.97 -5.84
N ARG A 315 -15.53 -17.21 -4.78
CA ARG A 315 -16.54 -16.61 -3.88
C ARG A 315 -17.51 -15.68 -4.62
N GLU A 316 -17.02 -14.81 -5.51
CA GLU A 316 -17.92 -13.95 -6.27
C GLU A 316 -18.70 -14.71 -7.36
N ALA A 317 -18.16 -15.80 -7.92
CA ALA A 317 -18.91 -16.70 -8.81
C ALA A 317 -20.02 -17.46 -8.06
N ASN A 318 -19.70 -18.01 -6.88
CA ASN A 318 -20.65 -18.69 -5.99
C ASN A 318 -21.82 -17.76 -5.61
N LYS A 319 -21.53 -16.52 -5.18
CA LYS A 319 -22.55 -15.49 -4.90
C LYS A 319 -23.43 -15.14 -6.11
N ALA A 320 -22.89 -15.21 -7.32
CA ALA A 320 -23.58 -14.89 -8.56
C ALA A 320 -24.31 -16.11 -9.19
N GLY A 321 -24.20 -17.31 -8.60
CA GLY A 321 -24.71 -18.55 -9.19
C GLY A 321 -24.00 -18.96 -10.49
N ILE A 322 -22.77 -18.49 -10.70
CA ILE A 322 -21.97 -18.77 -11.90
C ILE A 322 -21.23 -20.09 -11.71
N PHE A 323 -21.45 -21.04 -12.63
CA PHE A 323 -20.73 -22.31 -12.66
C PHE A 323 -19.23 -22.10 -12.86
N VAL A 324 -18.42 -22.74 -11.99
CA VAL A 324 -16.96 -22.84 -12.12
C VAL A 324 -16.61 -24.31 -12.34
N GLU A 325 -15.69 -24.58 -13.28
CA GLU A 325 -15.24 -25.94 -13.60
C GLU A 325 -14.67 -26.67 -12.36
N PRO A 326 -15.10 -27.90 -12.05
CA PRO A 326 -14.62 -28.65 -10.90
C PRO A 326 -13.09 -28.80 -10.82
N ASP A 327 -12.41 -28.91 -11.96
CA ASP A 327 -10.95 -29.01 -12.02
C ASP A 327 -10.26 -27.74 -11.48
N LYS A 328 -10.85 -26.56 -11.70
CA LYS A 328 -10.33 -25.28 -11.18
C LYS A 328 -10.56 -25.17 -9.68
N ILE A 329 -11.70 -25.65 -9.18
CA ILE A 329 -12.00 -25.72 -7.74
C ILE A 329 -11.03 -26.71 -7.06
N SER A 330 -10.85 -27.90 -7.63
CA SER A 330 -9.93 -28.94 -7.13
C SER A 330 -8.47 -28.46 -7.10
N ALA A 331 -8.01 -27.77 -8.15
CA ALA A 331 -6.68 -27.16 -8.18
C ALA A 331 -6.49 -26.09 -7.10
N LEU A 332 -7.49 -25.25 -6.85
CA LEU A 332 -7.45 -24.24 -5.79
C LEU A 332 -7.46 -24.88 -4.39
N ALA A 333 -8.32 -25.88 -4.16
CA ALA A 333 -8.38 -26.65 -2.92
C ALA A 333 -7.05 -27.37 -2.62
N HIS A 334 -6.40 -27.92 -3.65
CA HIS A 334 -5.09 -28.54 -3.53
C HIS A 334 -4.01 -27.51 -3.14
N LEU A 335 -3.95 -26.36 -3.81
CA LEU A 335 -3.00 -25.28 -3.47
C LEU A 335 -3.23 -24.79 -2.02
N ALA A 336 -4.46 -24.55 -1.62
CA ALA A 336 -4.81 -24.14 -0.25
C ALA A 336 -4.42 -25.22 0.78
N THR A 337 -4.68 -26.50 0.50
CA THR A 337 -4.30 -27.62 1.39
C THR A 337 -2.78 -27.73 1.56
N VAL A 338 -2.02 -27.59 0.49
CA VAL A 338 -0.55 -27.67 0.51
C VAL A 338 0.06 -26.46 1.24
N GLU A 339 -0.49 -25.26 1.07
CA GLU A 339 0.01 -24.06 1.76
C GLU A 339 -0.38 -24.03 3.25
N HIS A 340 -1.56 -24.55 3.60
CA HIS A 340 -1.96 -24.79 5.00
C HIS A 340 -0.97 -25.69 5.72
N ALA A 341 -0.55 -26.79 5.07
CA ALA A 341 0.47 -27.69 5.59
C ALA A 341 1.89 -27.07 5.66
N ARG A 342 2.19 -26.00 4.88
CA ARG A 342 3.44 -25.23 5.02
C ARG A 342 3.39 -24.25 6.17
N LEU A 343 2.30 -23.50 6.32
CA LEU A 343 2.13 -22.53 7.40
C LEU A 343 2.01 -23.21 8.78
N ALA A 344 1.41 -24.40 8.85
CA ALA A 344 1.41 -25.21 10.07
C ALA A 344 2.84 -25.58 10.51
N ARG A 345 3.68 -26.12 9.62
CA ARG A 345 5.09 -26.45 9.93
C ARG A 345 5.90 -25.22 10.31
N TRP A 346 5.68 -24.10 9.61
CA TRP A 346 6.32 -22.83 9.96
C TRP A 346 5.92 -22.36 11.38
N PHE A 347 4.70 -22.66 11.83
CA PHE A 347 4.27 -22.35 13.20
C PHE A 347 4.94 -23.29 14.22
N ASP A 348 5.12 -24.57 13.88
CA ASP A 348 5.91 -25.51 14.69
C ASP A 348 7.37 -25.02 14.82
N ASP A 349 7.99 -24.60 13.71
CA ASP A 349 9.33 -23.98 13.67
C ASP A 349 9.39 -22.69 14.50
N PHE A 350 8.31 -21.89 14.53
CA PHE A 350 8.23 -20.63 15.28
C PHE A 350 8.12 -20.85 16.79
N ASP A 351 7.25 -21.77 17.25
CA ASP A 351 7.06 -22.05 18.69
C ASP A 351 8.30 -22.75 19.29
N ALA A 352 9.06 -23.49 18.47
CA ALA A 352 10.34 -24.09 18.83
C ALA A 352 11.48 -23.07 19.11
N LEU A 353 11.30 -21.78 18.79
CA LEU A 353 12.29 -20.73 19.11
C LEU A 353 12.15 -20.14 20.52
N GLU A 354 11.28 -20.69 21.36
CA GLU A 354 11.00 -20.24 22.74
C GLU A 354 10.71 -18.72 22.84
N PHE A 355 10.13 -18.12 21.79
CA PHE A 355 9.69 -16.73 21.83
C PHE A 355 8.77 -16.50 23.04
N PRO A 356 8.91 -15.39 23.79
CA PRO A 356 8.12 -15.16 24.98
C PRO A 356 6.62 -15.12 24.65
N ARG A 357 5.92 -16.22 24.94
CA ARG A 357 4.50 -16.42 24.60
C ARG A 357 3.64 -15.28 25.14
N PRO A 358 2.59 -14.86 24.39
CA PRO A 358 1.70 -13.79 24.83
C PRO A 358 1.04 -14.16 26.16
N VAL A 359 0.93 -13.17 27.04
CA VAL A 359 0.29 -13.33 28.35
C VAL A 359 -1.06 -12.64 28.37
N GLU A 360 -2.02 -13.24 29.06
CA GLU A 360 -3.35 -12.64 29.24
C GLU A 360 -3.29 -11.49 30.25
N VAL A 361 -3.80 -10.32 29.87
CA VAL A 361 -3.84 -9.12 30.71
C VAL A 361 -5.21 -8.43 30.60
N MET A 362 -5.53 -7.56 31.55
CA MET A 362 -6.67 -6.64 31.44
C MET A 362 -6.45 -5.64 30.29
N PRO A 363 -7.47 -5.28 29.50
CA PRO A 363 -7.38 -4.22 28.50
C PRO A 363 -6.99 -2.87 29.12
N THR A 364 -6.28 -2.03 28.38
CA THR A 364 -5.99 -0.64 28.80
C THR A 364 -7.27 0.19 28.97
N ASP A 365 -8.33 -0.15 28.22
CA ASP A 365 -9.67 0.42 28.34
C ASP A 365 -10.73 -0.70 28.39
N PRO A 366 -11.07 -1.23 29.58
CA PRO A 366 -12.05 -2.30 29.73
C PRO A 366 -13.47 -1.90 29.30
N ALA A 367 -13.82 -0.60 29.38
CA ALA A 367 -15.15 -0.12 29.04
C ALA A 367 -15.42 -0.13 27.52
N ASN A 368 -14.37 0.06 26.71
CA ASN A 368 -14.44 -0.01 25.24
C ASN A 368 -13.78 -1.28 24.64
N SER A 369 -13.50 -2.29 25.46
CA SER A 369 -12.95 -3.58 25.01
C SER A 369 -14.05 -4.50 24.43
N LEU A 370 -13.65 -5.41 23.54
CA LEU A 370 -14.47 -6.57 23.14
C LEU A 370 -14.32 -7.76 24.09
N PHE A 371 -13.24 -7.81 24.87
CA PHE A 371 -12.80 -8.97 25.65
C PHE A 371 -12.47 -8.59 27.10
N GLU A 372 -12.73 -9.51 28.02
CA GLU A 372 -12.32 -9.40 29.43
C GLU A 372 -10.79 -9.43 29.60
N THR A 373 -10.09 -10.26 28.82
CA THR A 373 -8.63 -10.30 28.72
C THR A 373 -8.14 -10.13 27.28
N VAL A 374 -7.07 -9.35 27.11
CA VAL A 374 -6.31 -9.18 25.86
C VAL A 374 -4.93 -9.84 25.98
N LEU A 375 -4.19 -9.91 24.87
CA LEU A 375 -2.90 -10.59 24.77
C LEU A 375 -1.76 -9.57 24.70
N GLU A 376 -0.92 -9.50 25.74
CA GLU A 376 0.29 -8.67 25.74
C GLU A 376 1.46 -9.47 25.13
N HIS A 377 1.88 -9.08 23.92
CA HIS A 377 3.03 -9.64 23.23
C HIS A 377 4.31 -8.91 23.65
N LYS A 378 5.17 -9.56 24.45
CA LYS A 378 6.43 -8.95 24.96
C LYS A 378 7.39 -8.52 23.86
N LEU A 379 7.33 -9.15 22.68
CA LEU A 379 8.08 -8.78 21.49
C LEU A 379 7.10 -8.51 20.33
N ALA A 380 6.95 -7.25 19.94
CA ALA A 380 5.96 -6.85 18.95
C ALA A 380 6.17 -7.47 17.55
N VAL A 381 7.42 -7.83 17.19
CA VAL A 381 7.73 -8.57 15.96
C VAL A 381 7.16 -9.99 15.99
N ALA A 382 7.31 -10.71 17.11
CA ALA A 382 6.74 -12.04 17.30
C ALA A 382 5.20 -11.99 17.25
N GLY A 383 4.60 -10.97 17.88
CA GLY A 383 3.15 -10.74 17.79
C GLY A 383 2.66 -10.41 16.38
N SER A 384 3.44 -9.65 15.60
CA SER A 384 3.14 -9.36 14.20
C SER A 384 3.20 -10.62 13.32
N LEU A 385 4.20 -11.48 13.52
CA LEU A 385 4.30 -12.79 12.85
C LEU A 385 3.13 -13.72 13.23
N LEU A 386 2.76 -13.79 14.51
CA LEU A 386 1.60 -14.58 14.97
C LEU A 386 0.27 -14.07 14.38
N MET A 387 0.04 -12.75 14.42
CA MET A 387 -1.15 -12.15 13.79
C MET A 387 -1.17 -12.39 12.27
N GLY A 388 -0.01 -12.33 11.61
CA GLY A 388 0.16 -12.65 10.19
C GLY A 388 -0.10 -14.12 9.87
N TYR A 389 0.31 -15.04 10.74
CA TYR A 389 0.01 -16.47 10.64
C TYR A 389 -1.50 -16.73 10.80
N TRP A 390 -2.13 -16.26 11.87
CA TRP A 390 -3.57 -16.44 12.06
C TRP A 390 -4.41 -15.84 10.91
N ALA A 391 -3.99 -14.70 10.36
CA ALA A 391 -4.62 -14.11 9.17
C ALA A 391 -4.39 -14.95 7.90
N SER A 392 -3.20 -15.51 7.72
CA SER A 392 -2.90 -16.45 6.64
C SER A 392 -3.77 -17.71 6.73
N MET A 393 -3.95 -18.26 7.94
CA MET A 393 -4.79 -19.43 8.17
C MET A 393 -6.28 -19.13 7.94
N LEU A 394 -6.76 -17.93 8.27
CA LEU A 394 -8.13 -17.49 7.93
C LEU A 394 -8.38 -17.51 6.41
N ILE A 395 -7.45 -17.01 5.60
CA ILE A 395 -7.56 -17.07 4.13
C ILE A 395 -7.68 -18.52 3.65
N LEU A 396 -6.89 -19.42 4.21
CA LEU A 396 -6.81 -20.81 3.76
C LEU A 396 -8.01 -21.66 4.21
N GLU A 397 -8.46 -21.52 5.46
CA GLU A 397 -9.68 -22.19 5.95
C GLU A 397 -10.91 -21.74 5.13
N GLU A 398 -11.07 -20.43 4.86
CA GLU A 398 -12.18 -19.91 4.03
C GLU A 398 -12.07 -20.38 2.57
N THR A 399 -10.86 -20.42 2.00
CA THR A 399 -10.66 -20.96 0.64
C THR A 399 -11.11 -22.41 0.55
N LEU A 400 -10.81 -23.23 1.56
CA LEU A 400 -11.22 -24.63 1.62
C LEU A 400 -12.73 -24.80 1.83
N VAL A 401 -13.38 -23.87 2.55
CA VAL A 401 -14.85 -23.78 2.67
C VAL A 401 -15.49 -23.45 1.31
N GLU A 402 -15.03 -22.40 0.62
CA GLU A 402 -15.54 -21.98 -0.70
C GLU A 402 -15.31 -23.04 -1.79
N CYS A 403 -14.27 -23.89 -1.65
CA CYS A 403 -14.04 -25.04 -2.52
C CYS A 403 -14.90 -26.27 -2.20
N GLY A 404 -15.75 -26.24 -1.17
CA GLY A 404 -16.56 -27.38 -0.74
C GLY A 404 -15.76 -28.49 -0.03
N THR A 405 -14.51 -28.22 0.37
CA THR A 405 -13.62 -29.18 1.05
C THR A 405 -13.17 -28.66 2.43
N PRO A 406 -14.10 -28.27 3.34
CA PRO A 406 -13.74 -27.71 4.63
C PRO A 406 -13.02 -28.74 5.52
N ARG A 407 -12.03 -28.25 6.29
CA ARG A 407 -11.34 -29.07 7.29
C ARG A 407 -12.24 -29.38 8.49
N ALA A 408 -11.96 -30.49 9.16
CA ALA A 408 -12.58 -30.80 10.45
C ALA A 408 -12.34 -29.64 11.44
N ASN A 409 -13.39 -29.23 12.15
CA ASN A 409 -13.40 -28.10 13.09
C ASN A 409 -13.04 -26.71 12.49
N SER A 410 -13.09 -26.54 11.17
CA SER A 410 -12.70 -25.28 10.49
C SER A 410 -13.37 -24.02 11.07
N GLU A 411 -14.66 -24.09 11.45
CA GLU A 411 -15.36 -22.99 12.13
C GLU A 411 -14.74 -22.60 13.48
N ILE A 412 -14.36 -23.60 14.29
CA ILE A 412 -13.73 -23.41 15.59
C ILE A 412 -12.34 -22.79 15.38
N SER A 413 -11.59 -23.27 14.39
CA SER A 413 -10.30 -22.68 13.99
C SER A 413 -10.44 -21.24 13.52
N ILE A 414 -11.40 -20.94 12.63
CA ILE A 414 -11.70 -19.57 12.16
C ILE A 414 -12.02 -18.65 13.32
N ARG A 415 -12.93 -19.02 14.23
CA ARG A 415 -13.29 -18.15 15.36
C ARG A 415 -12.17 -18.04 16.39
N TYR A 416 -11.37 -19.08 16.58
CA TYR A 416 -10.12 -19.00 17.35
C TYR A 416 -9.15 -17.98 16.74
N PHE A 417 -8.84 -18.06 15.44
CA PHE A 417 -7.93 -17.13 14.77
C PHE A 417 -8.44 -15.68 14.80
N VAL A 418 -9.74 -15.44 14.59
CA VAL A 418 -10.36 -14.12 14.78
C VAL A 418 -10.11 -13.59 16.19
N ASN A 419 -10.40 -14.39 17.22
CA ASN A 419 -10.20 -13.98 18.61
C ASN A 419 -8.72 -13.71 18.94
N GLN A 420 -7.79 -14.56 18.47
CA GLN A 420 -6.35 -14.34 18.70
C GLN A 420 -5.85 -13.03 18.06
N ILE A 421 -6.26 -12.73 16.82
CA ILE A 421 -5.93 -11.46 16.16
C ILE A 421 -6.53 -10.29 16.94
N LEU A 422 -7.84 -10.29 17.21
CA LEU A 422 -8.54 -9.17 17.83
C LEU A 422 -8.05 -8.89 19.27
N ARG A 423 -7.66 -9.92 20.03
CA ARG A 423 -7.06 -9.76 21.37
C ARG A 423 -5.62 -9.28 21.34
N SER A 424 -4.92 -9.38 20.21
CA SER A 424 -3.51 -8.95 20.06
C SER A 424 -3.35 -7.51 19.58
N VAL A 425 -4.44 -6.85 19.13
CA VAL A 425 -4.39 -5.53 18.49
C VAL A 425 -3.83 -4.44 19.40
N GLU A 426 -4.15 -4.47 20.69
CA GLU A 426 -3.77 -3.40 21.64
C GLU A 426 -2.25 -3.36 21.89
N SER A 427 -1.61 -4.52 22.00
CA SER A 427 -0.18 -4.65 22.31
C SER A 427 0.69 -4.54 21.06
N VAL A 428 0.38 -5.30 20.00
CA VAL A 428 1.13 -5.29 18.73
C VAL A 428 0.93 -3.96 17.99
N GLY A 429 -0.28 -3.37 18.10
CA GLY A 429 -0.63 -2.07 17.55
C GLY A 429 -0.07 -0.86 18.33
N ARG A 430 0.70 -1.06 19.40
CA ARG A 430 1.26 0.03 20.22
C ARG A 430 2.41 0.76 19.51
N GLY A 431 2.40 2.10 19.59
CA GLY A 431 3.44 2.99 19.07
C GLY A 431 3.36 3.26 17.55
N THR A 432 4.26 4.13 17.04
CA THR A 432 4.23 4.65 15.65
C THR A 432 4.24 3.54 14.58
N MET A 433 4.93 2.42 14.84
CA MET A 433 5.00 1.26 13.94
C MET A 433 3.85 0.26 14.11
N GLY A 434 3.03 0.38 15.16
CA GLY A 434 1.92 -0.54 15.43
C GLY A 434 0.99 -0.75 14.24
N PRO A 435 0.51 0.31 13.55
CA PRO A 435 -0.27 0.22 12.33
C PRO A 435 0.36 -0.62 11.20
N TYR A 436 1.69 -0.53 11.03
CA TYR A 436 2.44 -1.34 10.07
C TYR A 436 2.44 -2.82 10.45
N ARG A 437 2.67 -3.13 11.74
CA ARG A 437 2.68 -4.52 12.26
C ARG A 437 1.34 -5.25 12.15
N ILE A 438 0.23 -4.54 12.36
CA ILE A 438 -1.11 -5.15 12.41
C ILE A 438 -1.87 -5.07 11.09
N GLY A 439 -1.46 -4.20 10.14
CA GLY A 439 -2.28 -3.78 9.01
C GLY A 439 -2.81 -4.93 8.14
N PHE A 440 -1.96 -5.91 7.82
CA PHE A 440 -2.38 -7.12 7.09
C PHE A 440 -3.44 -7.93 7.87
N ALA A 441 -3.16 -8.24 9.14
CA ALA A 441 -4.05 -9.07 9.96
C ALA A 441 -5.39 -8.39 10.26
N ILE A 442 -5.40 -7.06 10.49
CA ILE A 442 -6.63 -6.27 10.63
C ILE A 442 -7.44 -6.29 9.33
N ARG A 443 -6.77 -6.17 8.17
CA ARG A 443 -7.45 -6.16 6.86
C ARG A 443 -8.13 -7.49 6.56
N ILE A 444 -7.50 -8.62 6.91
CA ILE A 444 -8.10 -9.95 6.76
C ILE A 444 -9.21 -10.19 7.79
N VAL A 445 -8.94 -9.98 9.09
CA VAL A 445 -9.91 -10.31 10.15
C VAL A 445 -11.21 -9.51 10.04
N TYR A 446 -11.17 -8.33 9.41
CA TYR A 446 -12.35 -7.52 9.14
C TYR A 446 -13.42 -8.26 8.30
N GLU A 447 -13.04 -9.11 7.34
CA GLU A 447 -14.00 -9.90 6.55
C GLU A 447 -14.76 -10.90 7.43
N PHE A 448 -14.06 -11.55 8.37
CA PHE A 448 -14.56 -12.58 9.29
C PHE A 448 -15.27 -12.02 10.54
N ALA A 449 -15.12 -10.72 10.80
CA ALA A 449 -15.70 -10.02 11.93
C ALA A 449 -17.23 -9.80 11.77
N THR A 450 -17.94 -9.86 12.90
CA THR A 450 -19.35 -9.47 13.09
C THR A 450 -19.54 -7.94 13.04
N GLY A 451 -20.77 -7.45 12.93
CA GLY A 451 -21.07 -6.00 12.95
C GLY A 451 -20.55 -5.26 14.20
N LYS A 452 -20.59 -5.90 15.38
CA LYS A 452 -19.96 -5.39 16.61
C LYS A 452 -18.44 -5.34 16.49
N GLU A 453 -17.80 -6.45 16.09
CA GLU A 453 -16.34 -6.52 15.95
C GLU A 453 -15.82 -5.52 14.90
N GLN A 454 -16.49 -5.38 13.76
CA GLN A 454 -16.13 -4.43 12.70
C GLN A 454 -16.23 -2.96 13.12
N ARG A 455 -17.22 -2.60 13.95
CA ARG A 455 -17.33 -1.24 14.52
C ARG A 455 -16.23 -0.94 15.54
N TRP A 456 -15.82 -1.94 16.33
CA TRP A 456 -14.65 -1.81 17.21
C TRP A 456 -13.33 -1.72 16.43
N ILE A 457 -13.16 -2.51 15.36
CA ILE A 457 -12.00 -2.34 14.45
C ILE A 457 -12.00 -0.90 13.89
N ALA A 458 -13.15 -0.36 13.47
CA ALA A 458 -13.22 1.00 12.95
C ALA A 458 -12.79 2.08 13.98
N SER A 459 -13.10 1.91 15.28
CA SER A 459 -12.63 2.84 16.33
C SER A 459 -11.16 2.63 16.69
N MET A 460 -10.61 1.42 16.55
CA MET A 460 -9.15 1.19 16.57
C MET A 460 -8.47 1.93 15.42
N LEU A 461 -8.99 1.79 14.19
CA LEU A 461 -8.44 2.44 12.99
C LEU A 461 -8.47 3.97 13.08
N ASP A 462 -9.49 4.57 13.69
CA ASP A 462 -9.51 6.01 13.97
C ASP A 462 -8.30 6.45 14.80
N ARG A 463 -8.02 5.76 15.92
CA ARG A 463 -6.86 6.04 16.77
C ARG A 463 -5.53 5.94 16.02
N PHE A 464 -5.42 5.02 15.07
CA PHE A 464 -4.22 4.82 14.25
C PHE A 464 -4.09 5.78 13.05
N SER A 465 -5.21 6.29 12.52
CA SER A 465 -5.25 7.12 11.29
C SER A 465 -4.42 8.41 11.39
N HIS A 466 -4.18 8.91 12.59
CA HIS A 466 -3.32 10.07 12.83
C HIS A 466 -1.81 9.76 12.64
N GLY A 467 -1.39 8.50 12.73
CA GLY A 467 0.00 8.07 12.60
C GLY A 467 0.35 7.33 11.29
N TYR A 468 -0.62 6.65 10.67
CA TYR A 468 -0.38 5.80 9.50
C TYR A 468 -1.57 5.81 8.53
N ALA A 469 -1.30 6.01 7.25
CA ALA A 469 -2.31 6.30 6.23
C ALA A 469 -2.93 5.07 5.60
N ALA A 470 -2.13 4.01 5.39
CA ALA A 470 -2.57 2.80 4.70
C ALA A 470 -3.59 1.94 5.47
N ILE A 471 -3.99 2.38 6.68
CA ILE A 471 -5.12 1.81 7.43
C ILE A 471 -6.22 2.84 7.76
N ASP A 472 -6.32 3.95 7.03
CA ASP A 472 -7.48 4.85 7.11
C ASP A 472 -8.78 4.05 6.93
N LYS A 473 -9.69 4.15 7.90
CA LYS A 473 -10.98 3.44 7.91
C LYS A 473 -11.82 3.65 6.65
N LYS A 474 -11.60 4.74 5.90
CA LYS A 474 -12.25 5.01 4.61
C LYS A 474 -11.90 3.97 3.52
N THR A 475 -10.81 3.22 3.68
CA THR A 475 -10.40 2.13 2.77
C THR A 475 -11.13 0.82 3.05
N TYR A 476 -11.86 0.71 4.17
CA TYR A 476 -12.58 -0.49 4.58
C TYR A 476 -14.05 -0.43 4.10
N PRO A 477 -14.72 -1.58 3.93
CA PRO A 477 -16.18 -1.62 3.77
C PRO A 477 -16.90 -0.93 4.93
N LYS A 478 -18.19 -0.64 4.75
CA LYS A 478 -19.03 -0.28 5.91
C LYS A 478 -19.19 -1.50 6.82
N PRO A 479 -19.26 -1.32 8.14
CA PRO A 479 -19.62 -2.40 9.05
C PRO A 479 -20.98 -3.03 8.68
N LYS A 480 -21.06 -4.35 8.86
CA LYS A 480 -22.27 -5.17 8.84
C LYS A 480 -23.26 -4.69 9.91
N ASP A 481 -24.56 -4.83 9.63
CA ASP A 481 -25.61 -4.65 10.63
C ASP A 481 -25.62 -5.84 11.61
N ASP A 482 -26.02 -5.64 12.87
CA ASP A 482 -25.84 -6.65 13.92
C ASP A 482 -26.67 -7.93 13.70
N ASP A 483 -27.80 -7.85 12.99
CA ASP A 483 -28.61 -9.01 12.59
C ASP A 483 -28.01 -9.79 11.41
N THR A 484 -27.01 -9.25 10.71
CA THR A 484 -26.28 -9.99 9.68
C THR A 484 -25.17 -10.85 10.30
N GLN A 485 -25.51 -12.13 10.51
CA GLN A 485 -24.52 -13.18 10.77
C GLN A 485 -23.37 -13.12 9.74
N PRO A 486 -22.13 -13.54 10.11
CA PRO A 486 -21.07 -13.75 9.12
C PRO A 486 -21.59 -14.68 8.03
N THR A 487 -21.43 -14.27 6.76
CA THR A 487 -22.37 -14.60 5.67
C THR A 487 -22.27 -16.04 5.15
N ARG A 488 -22.68 -16.99 5.99
CA ARG A 488 -22.76 -18.41 5.70
C ARG A 488 -24.13 -18.78 5.17
N VAL A 489 -24.30 -18.68 3.85
CA VAL A 489 -25.42 -19.36 3.18
C VAL A 489 -25.08 -20.84 3.09
N VAL A 490 -25.31 -21.56 4.19
CA VAL A 490 -25.36 -23.03 4.16
C VAL A 490 -26.63 -23.41 3.41
N GLN A 491 -26.50 -23.75 2.12
CA GLN A 491 -27.54 -24.43 1.36
C GLN A 491 -27.12 -25.86 1.07
N SER A 492 -27.39 -26.73 2.05
CA SER A 492 -27.53 -28.17 1.81
C SER A 492 -28.85 -28.43 1.06
N ALA A 493 -28.77 -28.87 -0.20
CA ALA A 493 -29.93 -29.39 -0.94
C ALA A 493 -29.50 -30.35 -2.06
N ALA A 494 -29.87 -31.63 -1.91
CA ALA A 494 -29.77 -32.73 -2.88
C ALA A 494 -28.38 -33.01 -3.47
#